data_AF-T1GV13-F1
#
_entry.id   AF-T1GV13-F1
#
_cell.length_a   1.000
_cell.length_b   1.000
_cell.length_c   1.000
_cell.angle_alpha   90.00
_cell.angle_beta   90.00
_cell.angle_gamma   90.00
#
_symmetry.space_group_name_H-M   'P 1'
#
loop_
_entity.id
_entity.type
_entity.pdbx_description
1 polymer ?
#
loop_
_entity_poly.entity_id
_entity_poly.type
_entity_poly.pdbx_seq_one_letter_code
_entity_poly.pdbx_strand_id
1 'polypeptide(L)'
;MIENDRLPELAIVQGSINECVKNATEDGSWMFTSVKYTLKQAREENNYIRRTTDTCVTSYPSGYKLTDCVNDRLQRGNNNVWDLLYKTDKDIQVALDQYDNIGRQAMECTFNVVENFSRDIEDVLRTLEKCKK
;
A
#
# COMPACT_ATOMS: atom_id res chain seq x y z
N MET A 1 1.22 45.17 -15.94
CA MET A 1 2.50 44.92 -15.26
C MET A 1 2.66 43.42 -15.19
N ILE A 2 3.69 42.87 -15.83
CA ILE A 2 4.04 41.45 -15.72
C ILE A 2 4.92 41.37 -14.47
N GLU A 3 4.47 40.67 -13.43
CA GLU A 3 5.17 40.59 -12.14
C GLU A 3 6.28 39.53 -12.11
N ASN A 4 6.40 38.69 -13.15
CA ASN A 4 7.32 37.56 -13.17
C ASN A 4 8.37 37.69 -14.30
N ASP A 5 9.32 38.61 -14.14
CA ASP A 5 10.52 38.67 -15.01
C ASP A 5 11.61 37.66 -14.60
N ARG A 6 11.33 36.76 -13.66
CA ARG A 6 12.29 35.80 -13.13
C ARG A 6 11.69 34.41 -13.08
N LEU A 7 12.43 33.46 -13.66
CA LEU A 7 12.15 32.03 -13.49
C LEU A 7 12.32 31.64 -12.02
N PRO A 8 11.47 30.75 -11.49
CA PRO A 8 11.70 30.17 -10.18
C PRO A 8 13.01 29.39 -10.18
N GLU A 9 13.68 29.35 -9.03
CA GLU A 9 14.90 28.55 -8.87
C GLU A 9 14.59 27.05 -9.05
N LEU A 10 15.46 26.33 -9.77
CA LEU A 10 15.30 24.90 -10.00
C LEU A 10 15.16 24.09 -8.69
N ALA A 11 15.81 24.55 -7.61
CA ALA A 11 15.71 23.94 -6.30
C ALA A 11 14.27 23.99 -5.74
N ILE A 12 13.52 25.06 -6.03
CA ILE A 12 12.12 25.20 -5.60
C ILE A 12 11.25 24.21 -6.37
N VAL A 13 11.40 24.15 -7.69
CA VAL A 13 10.66 23.21 -8.54
C VAL A 13 10.92 21.76 -8.12
N GLN A 14 12.19 21.41 -7.89
CA GLN A 14 12.58 20.08 -7.40
C GLN A 14 12.01 19.82 -6.00
N GLY A 15 11.98 20.81 -5.12
CA GLY A 15 11.37 20.74 -3.80
C GLY A 15 9.89 20.36 -3.86
N SER A 16 9.12 21.00 -4.76
CA SER A 16 7.69 20.70 -4.95
C SER A 16 7.46 19.29 -5.52
N ILE A 17 8.30 18.82 -6.45
CA ILE A 17 8.23 17.43 -6.94
C ILE A 17 8.50 16.45 -5.81
N ASN A 18 9.53 16.70 -4.99
CA ASN A 18 9.86 15.85 -3.85
C ASN A 18 8.71 15.80 -2.83
N GLU A 19 8.00 16.91 -2.64
CA GLU A 19 6.81 16.96 -1.78
C GLU A 19 5.66 16.10 -2.32
N CYS A 20 5.38 16.13 -3.63
CA CYS A 20 4.41 15.22 -4.26
C CYS A 20 4.75 13.75 -3.96
N VAL A 21 6.02 13.36 -4.13
CA VAL A 21 6.49 11.98 -3.90
C VAL A 21 6.45 11.61 -2.42
N LYS A 22 6.81 12.54 -1.54
CA LYS A 22 6.78 12.34 -0.09
C LYS A 22 5.36 12.08 0.40
N ASN A 23 4.39 12.91 -0.01
CA ASN A 23 2.99 12.75 0.38
C ASN A 23 2.46 11.38 -0.08
N ALA A 24 2.75 10.98 -1.32
CA ALA A 24 2.39 9.66 -1.83
C ALA A 24 3.02 8.50 -1.05
N THR A 25 4.27 8.67 -0.60
CA THR A 25 4.97 7.68 0.22
C THR A 25 4.34 7.56 1.62
N GLU A 26 3.96 8.70 2.21
CA GLU A 26 3.29 8.74 3.51
C GLU A 26 1.92 8.07 3.46
N ASP A 27 1.10 8.41 2.45
CA ASP A 27 -0.20 7.77 2.20
C ASP A 27 -0.03 6.26 1.95
N GLY A 28 1.04 5.89 1.25
CA GLY A 28 1.33 4.50 0.91
C GLY A 28 1.78 3.61 2.08
N SER A 29 2.28 4.22 3.16
CA SER A 29 2.99 3.51 4.22
C SER A 29 2.12 2.53 5.02
N TRP A 30 0.80 2.76 5.09
CA TRP A 30 -0.11 1.99 5.94
C TRP A 30 -0.98 0.97 5.20
N MET A 31 -0.95 0.97 3.88
CA MET A 31 -1.92 0.25 3.04
C MET A 31 -1.96 -1.25 3.30
N PHE A 32 -0.79 -1.86 3.52
CA PHE A 32 -0.68 -3.30 3.79
C PHE A 32 -0.76 -3.67 5.27
N THR A 33 -1.13 -2.73 6.15
CA THR A 33 -1.21 -3.00 7.59
C THR A 33 -2.27 -4.05 7.91
N SER A 34 -3.46 -3.96 7.28
CA SER A 34 -4.53 -4.95 7.48
C SER A 34 -4.09 -6.33 6.98
N VAL A 35 -3.52 -6.40 5.78
CA VAL A 35 -2.95 -7.63 5.18
C VAL A 35 -1.92 -8.27 6.11
N LYS A 36 -0.99 -7.48 6.66
CA LYS A 36 0.02 -7.98 7.59
C LYS A 36 -0.62 -8.54 8.87
N TYR A 37 -1.65 -7.87 9.37
CA TYR A 37 -2.36 -8.30 10.58
C TYR A 37 -3.12 -9.61 10.36
N THR A 38 -3.89 -9.72 9.28
CA THR A 38 -4.67 -10.92 8.95
C THR A 38 -3.78 -12.13 8.67
N LEU A 39 -2.67 -11.94 7.94
CA LEU A 39 -1.66 -13.00 7.75
C LEU A 39 -1.02 -13.46 9.05
N LYS A 40 -0.75 -12.53 9.98
CA LYS A 40 -0.23 -12.88 11.31
C LYS A 40 -1.24 -13.74 12.07
N GLN A 41 -2.51 -13.36 12.06
CA GLN A 41 -3.57 -14.16 12.70
C GLN A 41 -3.69 -15.55 12.06
N ALA A 42 -3.66 -15.65 10.72
CA ALA A 42 -3.73 -16.95 10.04
C ALA A 42 -2.57 -17.87 10.46
N ARG A 43 -1.37 -17.30 10.65
CA ARG A 43 -0.21 -18.04 11.17
C ARG A 43 -0.40 -18.48 12.61
N GLU A 44 -0.99 -17.64 13.46
CA GLU A 44 -1.31 -17.98 14.85
C GLU A 44 -2.35 -19.11 14.95
N GLU A 45 -3.38 -19.06 14.11
CA GLU A 45 -4.37 -20.14 13.97
C GLU A 45 -3.71 -21.44 13.52
N ASN A 46 -2.86 -21.42 12.49
CA ASN A 46 -2.10 -22.61 12.08
C ASN A 46 -1.25 -23.20 13.22
N ASN A 47 -0.62 -22.36 14.04
CA ASN A 47 0.12 -22.82 15.22
C ASN A 47 -0.80 -23.39 16.30
N TYR A 48 -2.02 -22.87 16.43
CA TYR A 48 -3.04 -23.40 17.35
C TYR A 48 -3.54 -24.78 16.90
N ILE A 49 -3.81 -24.97 15.60
CA ILE A 49 -4.18 -26.26 15.01
C ILE A 49 -3.12 -27.32 15.32
N ARG A 50 -1.84 -26.99 15.08
CA ARG A 50 -0.74 -27.91 15.39
C ARG A 50 -0.73 -28.32 16.86
N ARG A 51 -0.74 -27.34 17.77
CA ARG A 51 -0.72 -27.61 19.23
C ARG A 51 -1.91 -28.45 19.68
N THR A 52 -3.11 -28.16 19.21
CA THR A 52 -4.30 -28.91 19.60
C THR A 52 -4.35 -30.31 19.00
N THR A 53 -3.78 -30.49 17.81
CA THR A 53 -3.58 -31.81 17.20
C THR A 53 -2.57 -32.64 18.01
N ASP A 54 -1.45 -32.04 18.44
CA ASP A 54 -0.48 -32.70 19.31
C ASP A 54 -1.13 -33.13 20.65
N THR A 55 -2.02 -32.30 21.20
CA THR A 55 -2.82 -32.68 22.38
C THR A 55 -3.74 -33.87 22.11
N CYS A 56 -4.37 -33.96 20.93
CA CYS A 56 -5.16 -35.14 20.56
C CYS A 56 -4.30 -36.41 20.54
N VAL A 57 -3.11 -36.33 19.93
CA VAL A 57 -2.17 -37.46 19.83
C VAL A 57 -1.69 -37.94 21.20
N THR A 58 -1.39 -37.02 22.11
CA THR A 58 -0.94 -37.36 23.46
C THR A 58 -2.08 -37.86 24.35
N SER A 59 -3.31 -37.36 24.17
CA SER A 59 -4.48 -37.76 24.97
C SER A 59 -5.11 -39.07 24.51
N TYR A 60 -5.01 -39.38 23.21
CA TYR A 60 -5.60 -40.56 22.59
C TYR A 60 -4.54 -41.30 21.77
N PRO A 61 -3.84 -42.29 22.35
CA PRO A 61 -2.70 -42.92 21.69
C PRO A 61 -3.06 -43.76 20.45
N SER A 62 -4.31 -44.20 20.30
CA SER A 62 -4.79 -44.89 19.09
C SER A 62 -6.32 -44.98 19.02
N GLY A 63 -6.84 -45.39 17.85
CA GLY A 63 -8.25 -45.71 17.63
C GLY A 63 -9.12 -44.51 17.27
N TYR A 64 -10.43 -44.76 17.13
CA TYR A 64 -11.39 -43.79 16.59
C TYR A 64 -11.41 -42.44 17.33
N LYS A 65 -11.19 -42.45 18.66
CA LYS A 65 -11.14 -41.21 19.47
C LYS A 65 -10.01 -40.26 19.04
N LEU A 66 -8.86 -40.81 18.63
CA LEU A 66 -7.76 -40.00 18.10
C LEU A 66 -8.17 -39.37 16.77
N THR A 67 -8.67 -40.18 15.84
CA THR A 67 -9.09 -39.74 14.51
C THR A 67 -10.17 -38.67 14.60
N ASP A 68 -11.19 -38.86 15.44
CA ASP A 68 -12.27 -37.90 15.64
C ASP A 68 -11.76 -36.57 16.21
N CYS A 69 -10.89 -36.63 17.22
CA CYS A 69 -10.29 -35.43 17.81
C CYS A 69 -9.47 -34.65 16.77
N VAL A 70 -8.58 -35.32 16.04
CA VAL A 70 -7.72 -34.71 15.02
C VAL A 70 -8.58 -34.10 13.91
N ASN A 71 -9.57 -34.83 13.40
CA ASN A 71 -10.46 -34.34 12.35
C ASN A 71 -11.24 -33.10 12.79
N ASP A 72 -11.79 -33.08 14.01
CA ASP A 72 -12.48 -31.89 14.55
C ASP A 72 -11.55 -30.68 14.65
N ARG A 73 -10.31 -30.87 15.13
CA ARG A 73 -9.31 -29.78 15.20
C ARG A 73 -8.92 -29.25 13.83
N LEU A 74 -8.65 -30.15 12.88
CA LEU A 74 -8.29 -29.78 11.52
C LEU A 74 -9.45 -29.07 10.80
N GLN A 75 -10.69 -29.55 10.93
CA GLN A 75 -11.83 -28.97 10.24
C GLN A 75 -12.12 -27.55 10.74
N ARG A 76 -12.19 -27.35 12.07
CA ARG A 76 -12.41 -26.01 12.65
C ARG A 76 -11.25 -25.07 12.29
N GLY A 77 -10.03 -25.57 12.43
CA GLY A 77 -8.82 -24.84 12.11
C GLY A 77 -8.77 -24.37 10.65
N ASN A 78 -9.00 -25.28 9.72
CA ASN A 78 -8.99 -24.97 8.29
C ASN A 78 -10.03 -23.92 7.94
N ASN A 79 -11.24 -23.99 8.51
CA ASN A 79 -12.27 -22.96 8.28
C ASN A 79 -11.80 -21.58 8.75
N ASN A 80 -11.25 -21.48 9.97
CA ASN A 80 -10.74 -20.21 10.50
C ASN A 80 -9.59 -19.64 9.63
N VAL A 81 -8.64 -20.48 9.26
CA VAL A 81 -7.50 -20.08 8.41
C VAL A 81 -8.00 -19.63 7.05
N TRP A 82 -8.96 -20.35 6.47
CA TRP A 82 -9.54 -20.02 5.17
C TRP A 82 -10.25 -18.66 5.20
N ASP A 83 -11.06 -18.40 6.23
CA ASP A 83 -11.74 -17.10 6.40
C ASP A 83 -10.74 -15.94 6.53
N LEU A 84 -9.64 -16.15 7.29
CA LEU A 84 -8.58 -15.16 7.43
C LEU A 84 -7.84 -14.90 6.12
N LEU A 85 -7.54 -15.94 5.35
CA LEU A 85 -6.88 -15.82 4.05
C LEU A 85 -7.81 -15.18 3.01
N TYR A 86 -9.10 -15.50 3.02
CA TYR A 86 -10.09 -14.85 2.17
C TYR A 86 -10.22 -13.36 2.48
N LYS A 87 -10.23 -12.97 3.76
CA LYS A 87 -10.16 -11.57 4.16
C LYS A 87 -8.85 -10.91 3.71
N THR A 88 -7.73 -11.61 3.85
CA THR A 88 -6.42 -11.12 3.41
C THR A 88 -6.43 -10.80 1.92
N ASP A 89 -6.99 -11.68 1.08
CA ASP A 89 -7.09 -11.46 -0.37
C ASP A 89 -7.88 -10.19 -0.70
N LYS A 90 -9.02 -9.96 -0.03
CA LYS A 90 -9.79 -8.71 -0.17
C LYS A 90 -8.99 -7.48 0.27
N ASP A 91 -8.29 -7.57 1.40
CA ASP A 91 -7.47 -6.47 1.90
C ASP A 91 -6.31 -6.15 0.93
N ILE A 92 -5.74 -7.15 0.26
CA ILE A 92 -4.73 -6.96 -0.79
C ILE A 92 -5.33 -6.20 -1.98
N GLN A 93 -6.52 -6.57 -2.45
CA GLN A 93 -7.19 -5.88 -3.55
C GLN A 93 -7.40 -4.40 -3.21
N VAL A 94 -7.92 -4.11 -2.02
CA VAL A 94 -8.11 -2.73 -1.54
C VAL A 94 -6.78 -1.97 -1.48
N ALA A 95 -5.71 -2.60 -0.98
CA ALA A 95 -4.39 -1.99 -0.94
C ALA A 95 -3.86 -1.71 -2.36
N LEU A 96 -4.05 -2.61 -3.32
CA LEU A 96 -3.60 -2.37 -4.70
C LEU A 96 -4.40 -1.25 -5.38
N ASP A 97 -5.71 -1.17 -5.17
CA ASP A 97 -6.55 -0.08 -5.69
C ASP A 97 -6.13 1.28 -5.12
N GLN A 98 -5.84 1.32 -3.81
CA GLN A 98 -5.30 2.51 -3.17
C GLN A 98 -3.92 2.87 -3.74
N TYR A 99 -3.08 1.87 -4.07
CA TYR A 99 -1.71 2.08 -4.57
C TYR A 99 -1.77 2.81 -5.90
N ASP A 100 -2.64 2.32 -6.78
CA ASP A 100 -2.84 2.88 -8.11
C ASP A 100 -3.40 4.31 -8.03
N ASN A 101 -4.33 4.56 -7.10
CA ASN A 101 -4.86 5.89 -6.86
C ASN A 101 -3.81 6.88 -6.33
N ILE A 102 -3.01 6.47 -5.35
CA ILE A 102 -1.93 7.29 -4.78
C ILE A 102 -0.88 7.59 -5.86
N GLY A 103 -0.46 6.57 -6.63
CA GLY A 103 0.49 6.73 -7.72
C GLY A 103 0.01 7.72 -8.78
N ARG A 104 -1.27 7.63 -9.18
CA ARG A 104 -1.89 8.57 -10.11
C ARG A 104 -1.93 9.99 -9.58
N GLN A 105 -2.31 10.19 -8.32
CA GLN A 105 -2.30 11.52 -7.68
C GLN A 105 -0.88 12.10 -7.60
N ALA A 106 0.13 11.28 -7.29
CA ALA A 106 1.53 11.71 -7.26
C ALA A 106 2.04 12.14 -8.65
N MET A 107 1.67 11.40 -9.69
CA MET A 107 1.98 11.74 -11.08
C MET A 107 1.29 13.03 -11.52
N GLU A 108 0.00 13.19 -11.23
CA GLU A 108 -0.75 14.42 -11.52
C GLU A 108 -0.15 15.64 -10.81
N CYS A 109 0.20 15.50 -9.52
CA CYS A 109 0.90 16.52 -8.74
C CYS A 109 2.23 16.92 -9.42
N THR A 110 3.06 15.94 -9.75
CA THR A 110 4.36 16.17 -10.41
C THR A 110 4.19 16.82 -11.78
N PHE A 111 3.22 16.36 -12.58
CA PHE A 111 2.92 16.92 -13.89
C PHE A 111 2.51 18.39 -13.78
N ASN A 112 1.63 18.73 -12.84
CA ASN A 112 1.21 20.11 -12.61
C ASN A 112 2.38 21.03 -12.21
N VAL A 113 3.31 20.54 -11.38
CA VAL A 113 4.53 21.29 -11.03
C VAL A 113 5.36 21.60 -12.28
N VAL A 114 5.58 20.61 -13.15
CA VAL A 114 6.37 20.77 -14.38
C VAL A 114 5.65 21.63 -15.42
N GLU A 115 4.33 21.49 -15.57
CA GLU A 115 3.54 22.32 -16.48
C GLU A 115 3.59 23.80 -16.07
N ASN A 116 3.42 24.08 -14.77
CA ASN A 116 3.50 25.45 -14.26
C ASN A 116 4.90 26.04 -14.49
N PHE A 117 5.95 25.27 -14.21
CA PHE A 117 7.31 25.72 -14.50
C PHE A 117 7.55 25.98 -16.00
N SER A 118 6.99 25.14 -16.87
CA SER A 118 7.07 25.33 -18.33
C SER A 118 6.36 26.61 -18.78
N ARG A 119 5.21 26.93 -18.19
CA ARG A 119 4.50 28.20 -18.45
C ARG A 119 5.33 29.41 -18.02
N ASP A 120 5.98 29.35 -16.86
CA ASP A 120 6.88 30.42 -16.40
C ASP A 120 8.04 30.64 -17.40
N ILE A 121 8.60 29.56 -17.95
CA ILE A 121 9.62 29.62 -19.01
C ILE A 121 9.09 30.31 -20.26
N GLU A 122 7.92 29.91 -20.75
CA GLU A 122 7.30 30.51 -21.93
C GLU A 122 7.02 32.00 -21.75
N ASP A 123 6.54 32.41 -20.57
CA ASP A 123 6.24 33.82 -20.29
C ASP A 123 7.49 34.69 -20.23
N VAL A 124 8.58 34.20 -19.63
CA VAL A 124 9.88 34.87 -19.66
C VAL A 124 10.41 34.96 -21.10
N LEU A 125 10.33 33.89 -21.90
CA LEU A 125 10.76 33.90 -23.30
C LEU A 125 9.97 34.92 -24.14
N ARG A 126 8.64 34.96 -24.00
CA ARG A 126 7.78 35.94 -24.68
C ARG A 126 8.14 37.37 -24.31
N THR A 127 8.51 37.63 -23.06
CA THR A 127 8.95 38.96 -22.61
C THR A 127 10.29 39.33 -23.24
N LEU A 128 11.26 38.41 -23.26
CA LEU A 128 12.56 38.62 -23.90
C LEU A 128 12.44 38.89 -25.41
N GLU A 129 11.53 38.21 -26.10
CA GLU A 129 11.26 38.45 -27.53
C GLU A 129 10.70 39.85 -27.79
N LYS A 130 9.84 40.37 -26.91
CA LYS A 130 9.32 41.74 -27.00
C LYS A 130 10.42 42.78 -26.80
N CYS A 131 11.36 42.54 -25.90
CA CYS A 131 12.48 43.45 -25.66
C CYS A 131 13.52 43.48 -26.79
N LYS A 132 13.53 42.48 -27.69
CA LYS A 132 14.42 42.44 -28.87
C LYS A 132 13.91 43.23 -30.07
N LYS A 133 12.64 43.69 -30.06
CA LYS A 133 12.04 44.52 -31.11
C LYS A 133 12.07 46.00 -30.71
#